data_AF-X1NLS5-F1
#
_entry.id   AF-X1NLS5-F1
#
_cell.length_a   1.000
_cell.length_b   1.000
_cell.length_c   1.000
_cell.angle_alpha   90.00
_cell.angle_beta   90.00
_cell.angle_gamma   90.00
#
_symmetry.space_group_name_H-M   'P 1'
#
loop_
_entity.id
_entity.type
_entity.pdbx_description
1 polymer ?
#
loop_
_entity_poly.entity_id
_entity_poly.type
_entity_poly.pdbx_seq_one_letter_code
_entity_poly.pdbx_strand_id
1 'polypeptide(L)'
;PFTKPAKVAGDKIILIGETANDGNDTLFRAGLVPEMRPAEALFEEERTTLEACLAAFQTGKIHACSDLGAAGIGAAVCESARYGGFGAKVDLSAVPVKVEGLTAEEILICETQARMVLQVSPADADEIMGAIQSKNGIAAMIGEITNDDKEVFEYRGQIIATIPNKPSKEDDKGQLFKLLAKKGATMMTEVKYEEITDKGLAIITKDGKRETLEADTIVLAMPLQPNTDLIKSLDGEVPEVYPIGDCREPRLIADAIADGSRIAYTI
;
A
#
# COMPACT_ATOMS: atom_id res chain seq x y z
N PRO A 1 4.99 17.60 -3.47
CA PRO A 1 4.10 16.44 -3.70
C PRO A 1 4.00 15.57 -2.45
N PHE A 2 2.77 15.21 -2.04
CA PHE A 2 2.50 14.33 -0.91
C PHE A 2 2.88 12.90 -1.28
N THR A 3 4.18 12.63 -1.23
CA THR A 3 4.75 11.35 -1.61
C THR A 3 5.07 10.53 -0.37
N LYS A 4 4.94 9.20 -0.50
CA LYS A 4 5.24 8.21 0.53
C LYS A 4 6.66 8.32 1.11
N PRO A 5 7.73 8.58 0.34
CA PRO A 5 9.08 8.65 0.91
C PRO A 5 9.24 9.75 1.96
N ALA A 6 9.86 9.36 3.08
CA ALA A 6 10.28 10.26 4.15
C ALA A 6 11.30 11.29 3.62
N LYS A 7 11.28 12.48 4.20
CA LYS A 7 12.05 13.63 3.67
C LYS A 7 13.02 14.23 4.67
N VAL A 8 12.70 14.17 5.96
CA VAL A 8 13.44 14.87 7.01
C VAL A 8 13.55 13.96 8.23
N ALA A 9 14.77 13.76 8.73
CA ALA A 9 14.99 13.12 10.01
C ALA A 9 14.56 14.03 11.17
N GLY A 10 14.00 13.44 12.22
CA GLY A 10 13.39 14.14 13.34
C GLY A 10 11.91 14.45 13.14
N ASP A 11 11.35 14.25 11.93
CA ASP A 11 9.91 14.35 11.71
C ASP A 11 9.16 13.38 12.62
N LYS A 12 8.06 13.85 13.19
CA LYS A 12 7.15 13.04 13.99
C LYS A 12 6.21 12.26 13.09
N ILE A 13 5.96 11.01 13.47
CA ILE A 13 5.03 10.11 12.81
C ILE A 13 3.70 10.19 13.56
N ILE A 14 2.67 10.71 12.88
CA ILE A 14 1.30 10.76 13.40
C ILE A 14 0.48 9.69 12.68
N LEU A 15 -0.17 8.80 13.44
CA LEU A 15 -1.18 7.89 12.92
C LEU A 15 -2.56 8.52 13.12
N ILE A 16 -3.39 8.50 12.07
CA ILE A 16 -4.81 8.83 12.09
C ILE A 16 -5.59 7.52 11.94
N GLY A 17 -6.64 7.35 12.73
CA GLY A 17 -7.44 6.14 12.81
C GLY A 17 -6.99 5.20 13.93
N GLU A 18 -7.71 4.08 14.07
CA GLU A 18 -7.50 3.08 15.12
C GLU A 18 -7.18 1.71 14.54
N THR A 19 -6.36 0.93 15.24
CA THR A 19 -6.01 -0.44 14.85
C THR A 19 -6.91 -1.45 15.57
N ALA A 20 -7.38 -2.46 14.84
CA ALA A 20 -8.16 -3.58 15.37
C ALA A 20 -7.44 -4.93 15.07
N ASN A 21 -8.17 -6.03 15.09
CA ASN A 21 -7.66 -7.40 14.86
C ASN A 21 -8.14 -8.01 13.54
N ASP A 22 -8.69 -7.18 12.64
CA ASP A 22 -9.15 -7.53 11.31
C ASP A 22 -8.02 -7.38 10.27
N GLY A 23 -8.22 -7.94 9.07
CA GLY A 23 -7.21 -7.92 8.02
C GLY A 23 -5.91 -8.62 8.45
N ASN A 24 -6.02 -9.74 9.18
CA ASN A 24 -4.90 -10.39 9.87
C ASN A 24 -4.32 -11.59 9.10
N ASP A 25 -4.55 -11.69 7.79
CA ASP A 25 -4.17 -12.84 6.95
C ASP A 25 -2.67 -13.19 7.07
N THR A 26 -1.80 -12.17 7.09
CA THR A 26 -0.36 -12.34 7.27
C THR A 26 -0.02 -12.96 8.63
N LEU A 27 -0.68 -12.50 9.70
CA LEU A 27 -0.51 -13.05 11.06
C LEU A 27 -0.99 -14.50 11.14
N PHE A 28 -2.14 -14.79 10.52
CA PHE A 28 -2.71 -16.13 10.52
C PHE A 28 -1.81 -17.12 9.78
N ARG A 29 -1.31 -16.75 8.59
CA ARG A 29 -0.37 -17.58 7.82
C ARG A 29 0.97 -17.78 8.53
N ALA A 30 1.39 -16.82 9.34
CA ALA A 30 2.58 -16.93 10.18
C ALA A 30 2.35 -17.78 11.46
N GLY A 31 1.10 -18.19 11.75
CA GLY A 31 0.77 -18.94 12.96
C GLY A 31 0.81 -18.10 14.24
N LEU A 32 0.75 -16.77 14.11
CA LEU A 32 0.79 -15.84 15.25
C LEU A 32 -0.60 -15.61 15.87
N VAL A 33 -1.66 -15.91 15.13
CA VAL A 33 -3.05 -15.85 15.59
C VAL A 33 -3.78 -17.14 15.23
N PRO A 34 -4.75 -17.59 16.06
CA PRO A 34 -5.44 -18.86 15.84
C PRO A 34 -6.55 -18.78 14.79
N GLU A 35 -7.00 -17.57 14.44
CA GLU A 35 -8.16 -17.35 13.59
C GLU A 35 -7.86 -16.24 12.56
N MET A 36 -8.23 -16.51 11.31
CA MET A 36 -8.18 -15.55 10.22
C MET A 36 -9.42 -14.67 10.26
N ARG A 37 -9.21 -13.35 10.23
CA ARG A 37 -10.24 -12.32 10.16
C ARG A 37 -10.00 -11.47 8.92
N PRO A 38 -10.94 -11.43 7.96
CA PRO A 38 -10.82 -10.53 6.81
C PRO A 38 -10.86 -9.08 7.29
N ALA A 39 -10.38 -8.15 6.47
CA ALA A 39 -10.49 -6.71 6.75
C ALA A 39 -11.97 -6.28 6.74
N GLU A 40 -12.34 -5.42 7.68
CA GLU A 40 -13.69 -4.84 7.76
C GLU A 40 -13.78 -3.56 6.92
N ALA A 41 -14.92 -3.37 6.26
CA ALA A 41 -15.21 -2.14 5.53
C ALA A 41 -15.72 -1.07 6.51
N LEU A 42 -14.88 -0.08 6.81
CA LEU A 42 -15.13 0.96 7.82
C LEU A 42 -15.57 2.29 7.18
N PHE A 43 -16.72 2.33 6.51
CA PHE A 43 -17.13 3.49 5.69
C PHE A 43 -17.27 4.80 6.49
N GLU A 44 -17.76 4.73 7.73
CA GLU A 44 -17.92 5.93 8.57
C GLU A 44 -16.57 6.46 9.05
N GLU A 45 -15.71 5.56 9.54
CA GLU A 45 -14.35 5.88 9.98
C GLU A 45 -13.47 6.34 8.81
N GLU A 46 -13.65 5.77 7.62
CA GLU A 46 -12.95 6.17 6.40
C GLU A 46 -13.28 7.63 6.06
N ARG A 47 -14.57 8.01 6.10
CA ARG A 47 -14.98 9.41 5.89
C ARG A 47 -14.33 10.33 6.90
N THR A 48 -14.39 9.98 8.20
CA THR A 48 -13.79 10.80 9.26
C THR A 48 -12.27 10.93 9.09
N THR A 49 -11.58 9.85 8.76
CA THR A 49 -10.14 9.83 8.53
C THR A 49 -9.76 10.69 7.32
N LEU A 50 -10.51 10.60 6.22
CA LEU A 50 -10.29 11.43 5.03
C LEU A 50 -10.53 12.93 5.32
N GLU A 51 -11.61 13.28 6.02
CA GLU A 51 -11.88 14.66 6.41
C GLU A 51 -10.77 15.22 7.33
N ALA A 52 -10.30 14.42 8.29
CA ALA A 52 -9.18 14.77 9.15
C ALA A 52 -7.86 14.95 8.37
N CYS A 53 -7.59 14.06 7.41
CA CYS A 53 -6.42 14.19 6.53
C CYS A 53 -6.48 15.47 5.70
N LEU A 54 -7.65 15.79 5.13
CA LEU A 54 -7.84 17.03 4.37
C LEU A 54 -7.60 18.27 5.25
N ALA A 55 -8.10 18.28 6.48
CA ALA A 55 -7.82 19.36 7.42
C ALA A 55 -6.32 19.47 7.76
N ALA A 56 -5.64 18.34 7.97
CA ALA A 56 -4.19 18.30 8.17
C ALA A 56 -3.43 18.85 6.94
N PHE A 57 -3.82 18.48 5.73
CA PHE A 57 -3.19 18.97 4.50
C PHE A 57 -3.39 20.46 4.27
N GLN A 58 -4.52 21.03 4.70
CA GLN A 58 -4.79 22.47 4.59
C GLN A 58 -3.79 23.34 5.39
N THR A 59 -3.10 22.77 6.37
CA THR A 59 -2.02 23.46 7.10
C THR A 59 -0.80 23.75 6.22
N GLY A 60 -0.62 23.00 5.12
CA GLY A 60 0.55 23.09 4.24
C GLY A 60 1.85 22.54 4.85
N LYS A 61 1.77 21.84 5.99
CA LYS A 61 2.93 21.43 6.82
C LYS A 61 3.21 19.93 6.82
N ILE A 62 2.55 19.16 5.96
CA ILE A 62 2.76 17.71 5.85
C ILE A 62 3.96 17.43 4.94
N HIS A 63 4.97 16.74 5.47
CA HIS A 63 6.15 16.35 4.70
C HIS A 63 5.90 15.07 3.91
N ALA A 64 5.32 14.03 4.52
CA ALA A 64 4.96 12.79 3.85
C ALA A 64 3.65 12.21 4.38
N CYS A 65 3.02 11.36 3.58
CA CYS A 65 1.78 10.69 3.92
C CYS A 65 1.77 9.28 3.31
N SER A 66 1.20 8.30 4.02
CA SER A 66 0.95 6.94 3.54
C SER A 66 -0.38 6.43 4.08
N ASP A 67 -1.11 5.73 3.23
CA ASP A 67 -2.16 4.81 3.62
C ASP A 67 -1.57 3.55 4.27
N LEU A 68 -2.42 2.83 5.03
CA LEU A 68 -2.08 1.56 5.68
C LEU A 68 -2.92 0.45 5.06
N GLY A 69 -2.29 -0.35 4.21
CA GLY A 69 -2.86 -1.55 3.62
C GLY A 69 -2.11 -2.80 4.07
N ALA A 70 -1.56 -3.54 3.11
CA ALA A 70 -0.82 -4.77 3.35
C ALA A 70 0.31 -4.59 4.38
N ALA A 71 0.32 -5.45 5.41
CA ALA A 71 1.26 -5.39 6.54
C ALA A 71 1.25 -4.07 7.36
N GLY A 72 0.16 -3.28 7.27
CA GLY A 72 -0.20 -2.23 8.22
C GLY A 72 0.87 -1.16 8.48
N ILE A 73 1.06 -0.83 9.77
CA ILE A 73 2.04 0.17 10.23
C ILE A 73 3.45 -0.23 9.78
N GLY A 74 3.78 -1.52 9.87
CA GLY A 74 5.08 -2.07 9.50
C GLY A 74 5.47 -1.67 8.08
N ALA A 75 4.62 -1.97 7.09
CA ALA A 75 4.90 -1.62 5.71
C ALA A 75 4.86 -0.11 5.45
N ALA A 76 3.86 0.60 5.96
CA ALA A 76 3.72 2.04 5.73
C ALA A 76 4.96 2.81 6.19
N VAL A 77 5.48 2.51 7.39
CA VAL A 77 6.67 3.14 7.96
C VAL A 77 7.94 2.67 7.24
N CYS A 78 8.12 1.35 7.07
CA CYS A 78 9.34 0.83 6.44
C CYS A 78 9.49 1.27 4.99
N GLU A 79 8.42 1.27 4.20
CA GLU A 79 8.49 1.76 2.82
C GLU A 79 8.81 3.25 2.79
N SER A 80 8.16 4.04 3.65
CA SER A 80 8.40 5.48 3.71
C SER A 80 9.85 5.81 4.08
N ALA A 81 10.36 5.23 5.18
CA ALA A 81 11.71 5.47 5.68
C ALA A 81 12.77 4.97 4.69
N ARG A 82 12.69 3.70 4.26
CA ARG A 82 13.61 3.10 3.29
C ARG A 82 13.71 3.89 1.99
N TYR A 83 12.58 4.23 1.35
CA TYR A 83 12.62 4.96 0.08
C TYR A 83 12.98 6.45 0.26
N GLY A 84 12.86 6.98 1.48
CA GLY A 84 13.39 8.29 1.85
C GLY A 84 14.90 8.29 2.16
N GLY A 85 15.49 7.12 2.38
CA GLY A 85 16.90 7.00 2.82
C GLY A 85 17.11 7.24 4.31
N PHE A 86 16.07 7.00 5.12
CA PHE A 86 16.04 7.24 6.56
C PHE A 86 15.67 5.99 7.34
N GLY A 87 15.80 6.04 8.66
CA GLY A 87 15.28 5.04 9.59
C GLY A 87 14.00 5.53 10.25
N ALA A 88 13.46 4.73 11.16
CA ALA A 88 12.33 5.14 11.98
C ALA A 88 12.39 4.47 13.35
N LYS A 89 11.83 5.15 14.35
CA LYS A 89 11.52 4.56 15.66
C LYS A 89 10.03 4.72 15.92
N VAL A 90 9.35 3.62 16.18
CA VAL A 90 7.90 3.57 16.40
C VAL A 90 7.60 2.91 17.75
N ASP A 91 6.80 3.58 18.58
CA ASP A 91 6.21 3.03 19.79
C ASP A 91 4.78 2.56 19.51
N LEU A 92 4.63 1.25 19.40
CA LEU A 92 3.35 0.57 19.18
C LEU A 92 2.41 0.73 20.39
N SER A 93 2.90 1.11 21.57
CA SER A 93 2.05 1.37 22.74
C SER A 93 1.31 2.71 22.67
N ALA A 94 1.74 3.60 21.78
CA ALA A 94 1.07 4.88 21.52
C ALA A 94 -0.02 4.77 20.44
N VAL A 95 -0.14 3.63 19.76
CA VAL A 95 -1.10 3.42 18.68
C VAL A 95 -2.52 3.37 19.26
N PRO A 96 -3.48 4.16 18.74
CA PRO A 96 -4.89 4.03 19.09
C PRO A 96 -5.42 2.65 18.67
N VAL A 97 -6.09 1.96 19.58
CA VAL A 97 -6.65 0.62 19.35
C VAL A 97 -8.15 0.61 19.60
N LYS A 98 -8.89 -0.03 18.70
CA LYS A 98 -10.35 -0.17 18.77
C LYS A 98 -10.79 -1.37 19.63
N VAL A 99 -9.90 -2.36 19.77
CA VAL A 99 -10.13 -3.60 20.51
C VAL A 99 -9.06 -3.72 21.60
N GLU A 100 -9.49 -4.10 22.81
CA GLU A 100 -8.56 -4.35 23.91
C GLU A 100 -7.79 -5.66 23.71
N GLY A 101 -6.57 -5.71 24.25
CA GLY A 101 -5.79 -6.96 24.31
C GLY A 101 -5.05 -7.34 23.04
N LEU A 102 -4.95 -6.46 22.04
CA LEU A 102 -4.11 -6.69 20.86
C LEU A 102 -2.65 -6.93 21.26
N THR A 103 -2.03 -7.92 20.61
CA THR A 103 -0.59 -8.14 20.72
C THR A 103 0.19 -7.06 19.98
N ALA A 104 1.50 -6.97 20.22
CA ALA A 104 2.34 -6.00 19.50
C ALA A 104 2.41 -6.32 18.00
N GLU A 105 2.40 -7.61 17.65
CA GLU A 105 2.38 -8.11 16.28
C GLU A 105 1.06 -7.74 15.58
N GLU A 106 -0.08 -7.89 16.26
CA GLU A 106 -1.38 -7.42 15.74
C GLU A 106 -1.36 -5.92 15.47
N ILE A 107 -0.89 -5.11 16.42
CA ILE A 107 -0.79 -3.65 16.23
C ILE A 107 0.14 -3.30 15.06
N LEU A 108 1.25 -4.02 14.90
CA LEU A 108 2.27 -3.74 13.89
C LEU A 108 1.80 -4.05 12.46
N ILE A 109 1.18 -5.21 12.22
CA ILE A 109 0.93 -5.70 10.85
C ILE A 109 -0.53 -5.99 10.48
N CYS A 110 -1.51 -5.78 11.37
CA CYS A 110 -2.93 -5.86 10.97
C CYS A 110 -3.26 -4.84 9.88
N GLU A 111 -4.15 -5.24 8.97
CA GLU A 111 -4.57 -4.48 7.79
C GLU A 111 -5.93 -3.80 7.99
N THR A 112 -6.25 -3.39 9.24
CA THR A 112 -7.42 -2.57 9.55
C THR A 112 -7.49 -1.34 8.62
N GLN A 113 -8.66 -1.10 8.03
CA GLN A 113 -8.89 0.00 7.08
C GLN A 113 -9.00 1.36 7.79
N ALA A 114 -9.24 2.46 7.04
CA ALA A 114 -9.44 3.80 7.58
C ALA A 114 -8.30 4.33 8.45
N ARG A 115 -7.06 4.08 8.03
CA ARG A 115 -5.85 4.57 8.72
C ARG A 115 -4.87 5.24 7.77
N MET A 116 -4.26 6.32 8.25
CA MET A 116 -3.27 7.11 7.52
C MET A 116 -2.11 7.48 8.43
N VAL A 117 -0.89 7.47 7.92
CA VAL A 117 0.30 7.98 8.62
C VAL A 117 0.76 9.27 7.96
N LEU A 118 1.03 10.29 8.78
CA LEU A 118 1.60 11.57 8.40
C LEU A 118 2.98 11.74 9.02
N GLN A 119 3.88 12.41 8.30
CA GLN A 119 5.17 12.87 8.81
C GLN A 119 5.21 14.39 8.80
N VAL A 120 5.58 14.96 9.94
CA VAL A 120 5.47 16.40 10.20
C VAL A 120 6.64 16.88 11.03
N SER A 121 6.98 18.16 10.92
CA SER A 121 8.00 18.73 11.80
C SER A 121 7.52 18.70 13.26
N PRO A 122 8.42 18.54 14.26
CA PRO A 122 8.04 18.62 15.67
C PRO A 122 7.36 19.95 16.05
N ALA A 123 7.71 21.05 15.37
CA ALA A 123 7.15 22.38 15.65
C ALA A 123 5.71 22.54 15.15
N ASP A 124 5.33 21.76 14.14
CA ASP A 124 4.00 21.82 13.52
C ASP A 124 3.05 20.73 14.05
N ALA A 125 3.57 19.77 14.81
CA ALA A 125 2.81 18.59 15.25
C ALA A 125 1.54 18.95 16.03
N ASP A 126 1.59 19.90 16.96
CA ASP A 126 0.44 20.29 17.78
C ASP A 126 -0.67 20.95 16.93
N GLU A 127 -0.30 21.79 15.98
CA GLU A 127 -1.26 22.43 15.07
C GLU A 127 -1.98 21.40 14.19
N ILE A 128 -1.22 20.44 13.67
CA ILE A 128 -1.75 19.38 12.80
C ILE A 128 -2.65 18.43 13.59
N MET A 129 -2.26 18.06 14.82
CA MET A 129 -3.11 17.30 15.74
C MET A 129 -4.43 18.04 16.03
N GLY A 130 -4.37 19.36 16.24
CA GLY A 130 -5.57 20.20 16.40
C GLY A 130 -6.45 20.22 15.15
N ALA A 131 -5.86 20.30 13.96
CA ALA A 131 -6.59 20.24 12.69
C ALA A 131 -7.32 18.90 12.51
N ILE A 132 -6.67 17.78 12.82
CA ILE A 132 -7.25 16.44 12.80
C ILE A 132 -8.44 16.34 13.78
N GLN A 133 -8.24 16.79 15.02
CA GLN A 133 -9.27 16.76 16.06
C GLN A 133 -10.48 17.64 15.72
N SER A 134 -10.29 18.74 14.99
CA SER A 134 -11.40 19.60 14.53
C SER A 134 -12.40 18.89 13.62
N LYS A 135 -12.01 17.73 13.06
CA LYS A 135 -12.84 16.84 12.23
C LYS A 135 -13.26 15.56 12.97
N ASN A 136 -13.08 15.52 14.29
CA ASN A 136 -13.30 14.33 15.12
C ASN A 136 -12.40 13.14 14.74
N GLY A 137 -11.27 13.40 14.07
CA GLY A 137 -10.30 12.35 13.77
C GLY A 137 -9.57 11.89 15.03
N ILE A 138 -9.45 10.59 15.21
CA ILE A 138 -8.61 9.98 16.24
C ILE A 138 -7.18 9.95 15.71
N ALA A 139 -6.22 10.46 16.48
CA ALA A 139 -4.82 10.42 16.10
C ALA A 139 -3.89 10.34 17.30
N ALA A 140 -2.69 9.81 17.06
CA ALA A 140 -1.62 9.81 18.03
C ALA A 140 -0.26 9.98 17.35
N MET A 141 0.68 10.59 18.07
CA MET A 141 2.09 10.55 17.69
C MET A 141 2.66 9.20 18.11
N ILE A 142 3.06 8.39 17.13
CA ILE A 142 3.49 7.00 17.35
C ILE A 142 5.00 6.81 17.18
N GLY A 143 5.73 7.84 16.77
CA GLY A 143 7.15 7.69 16.52
C GLY A 143 7.81 8.88 15.84
N GLU A 144 9.00 8.64 15.30
CA GLU A 144 9.78 9.62 14.56
C GLU A 144 10.66 8.98 13.47
N ILE A 145 10.95 9.76 12.44
CA ILE A 145 11.95 9.44 11.41
C ILE A 145 13.34 9.69 11.99
N THR A 146 14.27 8.77 11.75
CA THR A 146 15.65 8.87 12.26
C THR A 146 16.67 8.94 11.12
N ASN A 147 17.91 9.29 11.44
CA ASN A 147 19.03 9.23 10.48
C ASN A 147 19.64 7.81 10.34
N ASP A 148 19.00 6.79 10.90
CA ASP A 148 19.51 5.42 10.84
C ASP A 148 19.21 4.76 9.49
N ASP A 149 19.70 3.54 9.30
CA ASP A 149 19.42 2.70 8.13
C ASP A 149 18.49 1.52 8.45
N LYS A 150 17.64 1.70 9.47
CA LYS A 150 16.72 0.67 9.98
C LYS A 150 15.51 1.28 10.66
N GLU A 151 14.43 0.52 10.70
CA GLU A 151 13.23 0.79 11.47
C GLU A 151 13.22 -0.06 12.75
N VAL A 152 12.90 0.56 13.88
CA VAL A 152 12.78 -0.09 15.19
C VAL A 152 11.36 0.09 15.69
N PHE A 153 10.68 -1.02 15.96
CA PHE A 153 9.33 -1.05 16.53
C PHE A 153 9.42 -1.55 17.96
N GLU A 154 8.98 -0.72 18.91
CA GLU A 154 8.94 -1.02 20.34
C GLU A 154 7.50 -1.13 20.82
N TYR A 155 7.25 -2.00 21.81
CA TYR A 155 5.99 -2.06 22.53
C TYR A 155 6.31 -2.20 24.02
N ARG A 156 5.85 -1.24 24.83
CA ARG A 156 6.06 -1.19 26.29
C ARG A 156 7.55 -1.31 26.66
N GLY A 157 8.39 -0.64 25.89
CA GLY A 157 9.85 -0.63 26.07
C GLY A 157 10.59 -1.88 25.60
N GLN A 158 9.91 -2.86 25.00
CA GLN A 158 10.52 -4.04 24.39
C GLN A 158 10.61 -3.87 22.88
N ILE A 159 11.76 -4.19 22.29
CA ILE A 159 11.93 -4.21 20.83
C ILE A 159 11.20 -5.44 20.28
N ILE A 160 10.19 -5.19 19.46
CA ILE A 160 9.36 -6.22 18.80
C ILE A 160 9.95 -6.57 17.45
N ALA A 161 10.37 -5.57 16.69
CA ALA A 161 11.01 -5.76 15.40
C ALA A 161 12.12 -4.73 15.16
N THR A 162 13.16 -5.17 14.46
CA THR A 162 14.16 -4.28 13.85
C THR A 162 14.30 -4.70 12.40
N ILE A 163 13.94 -3.80 11.49
CA ILE A 163 13.92 -4.04 10.06
C ILE A 163 15.02 -3.18 9.43
N PRO A 164 16.02 -3.75 8.75
CA PRO A 164 17.03 -2.93 8.08
C PRO A 164 16.52 -2.43 6.73
N ASN A 165 16.91 -1.22 6.33
CA ASN A 165 16.64 -0.64 5.00
C ASN A 165 17.26 -1.44 3.87
N LYS A 166 18.29 -2.22 4.15
CA LYS A 166 18.92 -3.10 3.17
C LYS A 166 18.59 -4.53 3.58
N PRO A 167 17.66 -5.21 2.87
CA PRO A 167 17.40 -6.61 3.15
C PRO A 167 18.68 -7.41 2.90
N SER A 168 18.83 -8.53 3.61
CA SER A 168 19.97 -9.41 3.38
C SER A 168 19.94 -9.98 1.95
N LYS A 169 21.05 -10.55 1.48
CA LYS A 169 21.04 -11.27 0.19
C LYS A 169 20.02 -12.42 0.17
N GLU A 170 19.66 -12.94 1.34
CA GLU A 170 18.68 -14.00 1.51
C GLU A 170 17.22 -13.48 1.48
N ASP A 171 16.99 -12.16 1.56
CA ASP A 171 15.64 -11.56 1.65
C ASP A 171 15.28 -10.64 0.45
N ASP A 172 16.17 -10.51 -0.54
CA ASP A 172 15.96 -9.64 -1.71
C ASP A 172 14.85 -10.17 -2.65
N LYS A 173 13.89 -9.32 -3.05
CA LYS A 173 12.80 -9.66 -4.01
C LYS A 173 13.30 -10.17 -5.36
N GLY A 174 14.55 -9.88 -5.74
CA GLY A 174 15.23 -10.56 -6.85
C GLY A 174 15.26 -12.09 -6.72
N GLN A 175 14.94 -12.62 -5.53
CA GLN A 175 14.76 -14.04 -5.30
C GLN A 175 13.52 -14.64 -5.93
N LEU A 176 12.39 -13.95 -6.11
CA LEU A 176 11.22 -14.62 -6.69
C LEU A 176 11.53 -15.13 -8.09
N PHE A 177 12.09 -14.28 -8.96
CA PHE A 177 12.49 -14.70 -10.31
C PHE A 177 13.62 -15.74 -10.29
N LYS A 178 14.59 -15.61 -9.37
CA LYS A 178 15.65 -16.62 -9.20
C LYS A 178 15.09 -17.96 -8.69
N LEU A 179 14.09 -17.94 -7.82
CA LEU A 179 13.44 -19.10 -7.22
C LEU A 179 12.58 -19.80 -8.28
N LEU A 180 11.81 -19.03 -9.05
CA LEU A 180 11.06 -19.51 -10.21
C LEU A 180 12.01 -20.17 -11.21
N ALA A 181 13.11 -19.50 -11.58
CA ALA A 181 14.13 -20.08 -12.45
C ALA A 181 14.74 -21.37 -11.86
N LYS A 182 15.06 -21.39 -10.56
CA LYS A 182 15.57 -22.60 -9.86
C LYS A 182 14.54 -23.74 -9.82
N LYS A 183 13.25 -23.42 -9.85
CA LYS A 183 12.14 -24.38 -9.95
C LYS A 183 11.83 -24.77 -11.41
N GLY A 184 12.63 -24.29 -12.37
CA GLY A 184 12.48 -24.60 -13.79
C GLY A 184 11.43 -23.76 -14.53
N ALA A 185 10.93 -22.68 -13.91
CA ALA A 185 10.03 -21.76 -14.59
C ALA A 185 10.83 -20.83 -15.52
N THR A 186 10.50 -20.86 -16.80
CA THR A 186 11.08 -19.98 -17.82
C THR A 186 10.29 -18.67 -17.89
N MET A 187 10.96 -17.55 -17.63
CA MET A 187 10.38 -16.22 -17.79
C MET A 187 10.72 -15.69 -19.18
N MET A 188 9.71 -15.39 -20.00
CA MET A 188 9.89 -14.77 -21.31
C MET A 188 9.29 -13.37 -21.30
N THR A 189 10.13 -12.36 -21.45
CA THR A 189 9.71 -10.95 -21.55
C THR A 189 9.68 -10.51 -23.00
N GLU A 190 8.92 -9.46 -23.32
CA GLU A 190 8.87 -8.88 -24.67
C GLU A 190 8.44 -9.88 -25.76
N VAL A 191 7.62 -10.86 -25.38
CA VAL A 191 6.96 -11.80 -26.30
C VAL A 191 5.51 -11.38 -26.50
N LYS A 192 5.03 -11.44 -27.74
CA LYS A 192 3.63 -11.18 -28.07
C LYS A 192 2.92 -12.51 -28.30
N TYR A 193 1.84 -12.74 -27.56
CA TYR A 193 0.92 -13.84 -27.82
C TYR A 193 0.25 -13.70 -29.20
N GLU A 194 0.11 -14.81 -29.92
CA GLU A 194 -0.66 -14.87 -31.16
C GLU A 194 -1.88 -15.79 -31.06
N GLU A 195 -1.67 -17.08 -30.77
CA GLU A 195 -2.75 -18.06 -30.67
C GLU A 195 -2.39 -19.27 -29.78
N ILE A 196 -3.40 -19.97 -29.26
CA ILE A 196 -3.26 -21.29 -28.65
C ILE A 196 -3.52 -22.35 -29.74
N THR A 197 -2.58 -23.27 -29.88
CA THR A 197 -2.61 -24.38 -30.84
C THR A 197 -2.73 -25.72 -30.12
N ASP A 198 -2.92 -26.79 -30.89
CA ASP A 198 -2.89 -28.17 -30.41
C ASP A 198 -1.53 -28.59 -29.81
N LYS A 199 -0.46 -27.88 -30.16
CA LYS A 199 0.91 -28.13 -29.66
C LYS A 199 1.33 -27.23 -28.50
N GLY A 200 0.55 -26.20 -28.17
CA GLY A 200 0.91 -25.20 -27.16
C GLY A 200 0.66 -23.76 -27.64
N LEU A 201 1.49 -22.82 -27.19
CA LEU A 201 1.29 -21.37 -27.39
C LEU A 201 2.15 -20.82 -28.53
N ALA A 202 1.53 -20.26 -29.57
CA ALA A 202 2.23 -19.50 -30.59
C ALA A 202 2.52 -18.07 -30.09
N ILE A 203 3.78 -17.67 -30.19
CA ILE A 203 4.27 -16.35 -29.79
C ILE A 203 5.11 -15.71 -30.89
N ILE A 204 5.23 -14.39 -30.82
CA ILE A 204 6.21 -13.59 -31.57
C ILE A 204 7.24 -13.10 -30.57
N THR A 205 8.51 -13.46 -30.77
CA THR A 205 9.61 -13.02 -29.91
C THR A 205 9.95 -11.55 -30.15
N LYS A 206 10.79 -10.98 -29.27
CA LYS A 206 11.29 -9.61 -29.40
C LYS A 206 11.88 -9.29 -30.77
N ASP A 207 12.55 -10.26 -31.39
CA ASP A 207 13.18 -10.12 -32.70
C ASP A 207 12.19 -10.30 -33.87
N GLY A 208 10.89 -10.38 -33.59
CA GLY A 208 9.82 -10.53 -34.58
C GLY A 208 9.67 -11.96 -35.11
N LYS A 209 10.35 -12.94 -34.50
CA LYS A 209 10.29 -14.34 -34.94
C LYS A 209 9.10 -15.04 -34.32
N ARG A 210 8.34 -15.77 -35.14
CA ARG A 210 7.27 -16.64 -34.68
C ARG A 210 7.85 -17.95 -34.11
N GLU A 211 7.45 -18.30 -32.90
CA GLU A 211 7.86 -19.54 -32.21
C GLU A 211 6.65 -20.19 -31.52
N THR A 212 6.73 -21.50 -31.26
CA THR A 212 5.71 -22.25 -30.51
C THR A 212 6.32 -22.72 -29.20
N LEU A 213 5.72 -22.31 -28.08
CA LEU A 213 6.02 -22.83 -26.76
C LEU A 213 5.15 -24.06 -26.52
N GLU A 214 5.76 -25.24 -26.52
CA GLU A 214 5.03 -26.47 -26.25
C GLU A 214 4.51 -26.50 -24.81
N ALA A 215 3.22 -26.81 -24.65
CA ALA A 215 2.57 -26.87 -23.35
C ALA A 215 1.30 -27.73 -23.38
N ASP A 216 1.15 -28.61 -22.39
CA ASP A 216 -0.07 -29.41 -22.18
C ASP A 216 -1.16 -28.64 -21.42
N THR A 217 -0.77 -27.58 -20.70
CA THR A 217 -1.68 -26.74 -19.92
C THR A 217 -1.25 -25.29 -20.07
N ILE A 218 -2.20 -24.46 -20.48
CA ILE A 218 -2.01 -23.02 -20.63
C ILE A 218 -2.94 -22.34 -19.64
N VAL A 219 -2.35 -21.75 -18.60
CA VAL A 219 -3.08 -20.88 -17.67
C VAL A 219 -2.94 -19.46 -18.20
N LEU A 220 -4.01 -18.97 -18.81
CA LEU A 220 -4.07 -17.59 -19.25
C LEU A 220 -4.28 -16.69 -18.05
N ALA A 221 -3.37 -15.75 -17.88
CA ALA A 221 -3.52 -14.66 -16.95
C ALA A 221 -3.86 -13.34 -17.67
N MET A 222 -4.52 -13.33 -18.85
CA MET A 222 -5.03 -12.12 -19.57
C MET A 222 -6.03 -12.47 -20.71
N PRO A 223 -6.91 -11.54 -21.21
CA PRO A 223 -7.03 -10.11 -20.91
C PRO A 223 -8.29 -9.73 -20.13
N LEU A 224 -8.21 -8.64 -19.36
CA LEU A 224 -9.38 -7.95 -18.83
C LEU A 224 -10.14 -7.30 -20.00
N GLN A 225 -11.46 -7.39 -20.03
CA GLN A 225 -12.27 -6.48 -20.82
C GLN A 225 -12.75 -5.35 -19.90
N PRO A 226 -12.85 -4.11 -20.39
CA PRO A 226 -13.42 -3.03 -19.61
C PRO A 226 -14.84 -3.40 -19.19
N ASN A 227 -15.08 -3.50 -17.88
CA ASN A 227 -16.43 -3.57 -17.36
C ASN A 227 -16.98 -2.15 -17.25
N THR A 228 -17.89 -1.81 -18.16
CA THR A 228 -18.50 -0.48 -18.25
C THR A 228 -19.91 -0.43 -17.67
N ASP A 229 -20.38 -1.51 -17.03
CA ASP A 229 -21.77 -1.62 -16.59
C ASP A 229 -22.12 -0.58 -15.52
N LEU A 230 -21.19 -0.31 -14.59
CA LEU A 230 -21.35 0.77 -13.62
C LEU A 230 -21.46 2.15 -14.30
N ILE A 231 -20.61 2.42 -15.28
CA ILE A 231 -20.62 3.70 -16.02
C ILE A 231 -21.95 3.89 -16.74
N LYS A 232 -22.45 2.84 -17.40
CA LYS A 232 -23.77 2.85 -18.04
C LYS A 232 -24.89 3.07 -17.03
N SER A 233 -24.77 2.50 -15.82
CA SER A 233 -25.78 2.69 -14.77
C SER A 233 -25.81 4.09 -14.17
N LEU A 234 -24.73 4.87 -14.32
CA LEU A 234 -24.63 6.25 -13.85
C LEU A 234 -25.07 7.28 -14.91
N ASP A 235 -25.35 6.83 -16.14
CA ASP A 235 -25.79 7.70 -17.23
C ASP A 235 -27.14 8.35 -16.89
N GLY A 236 -27.13 9.67 -16.73
CA GLY A 236 -28.30 10.45 -16.33
C GLY A 236 -28.59 10.54 -14.83
N GLU A 237 -27.86 9.81 -13.98
CA GLU A 237 -28.01 9.85 -12.52
C GLU A 237 -27.10 10.90 -11.85
N VAL A 238 -26.00 11.29 -12.52
CA VAL A 238 -25.06 12.31 -12.04
C VAL A 238 -24.74 13.33 -13.14
N PRO A 239 -24.29 14.56 -12.81
CA PRO A 239 -24.04 15.61 -13.80
C PRO A 239 -23.00 15.23 -14.85
N GLU A 240 -21.91 14.57 -14.44
CA GLU A 240 -20.80 14.19 -15.31
C GLU A 240 -20.15 12.89 -14.81
N VAL A 241 -19.76 12.03 -15.76
CA VAL A 241 -19.02 10.78 -15.50
C VAL A 241 -17.83 10.72 -16.45
N TYR A 242 -16.64 10.49 -15.91
CA TYR A 242 -15.40 10.39 -16.68
C TYR A 242 -14.77 8.99 -16.52
N PRO A 243 -14.86 8.11 -17.54
CA PRO A 243 -14.12 6.84 -17.52
C PRO A 243 -12.61 7.08 -17.57
N ILE A 244 -11.86 6.53 -16.62
CA ILE A 244 -10.38 6.58 -16.57
C ILE A 244 -9.76 5.19 -16.48
N GLY A 245 -8.62 5.00 -17.13
CA GLY A 245 -7.83 3.76 -17.02
C GLY A 245 -8.57 2.53 -17.56
N ASP A 246 -8.48 1.42 -16.82
CA ASP A 246 -8.91 0.08 -17.27
C ASP A 246 -10.42 -0.04 -17.55
N CYS A 247 -11.25 0.86 -17.01
CA CYS A 247 -12.68 0.89 -17.32
C CYS A 247 -13.00 1.44 -18.73
N ARG A 248 -12.02 2.07 -19.40
CA ARG A 248 -12.13 2.56 -20.78
C ARG A 248 -11.56 1.55 -21.77
N GLU A 249 -10.33 1.13 -21.53
CA GLU A 249 -9.62 0.09 -22.26
C GLU A 249 -8.54 -0.50 -21.33
N PRO A 250 -8.20 -1.79 -21.43
CA PRO A 250 -7.17 -2.38 -20.58
C PRO A 250 -5.82 -1.70 -20.83
N ARG A 251 -5.20 -1.15 -19.79
CA ARG A 251 -3.93 -0.42 -19.88
C ARG A 251 -2.97 -0.83 -18.79
N LEU A 252 -1.76 -0.24 -18.81
CA LEU A 252 -0.85 -0.33 -17.67
C LEU A 252 -1.28 0.66 -16.59
N ILE A 253 -0.95 0.34 -15.33
CA ILE A 253 -1.25 1.20 -14.17
C ILE A 253 -0.75 2.64 -14.33
N ALA A 254 0.41 2.82 -14.97
CA ALA A 254 0.98 4.15 -15.24
C ALA A 254 0.11 4.97 -16.21
N ASP A 255 -0.47 4.33 -17.23
CA ASP A 255 -1.35 4.99 -18.18
C ASP A 255 -2.68 5.39 -17.52
N ALA A 256 -3.21 4.55 -16.63
CA ALA A 256 -4.42 4.83 -15.86
C ALA A 256 -4.24 6.05 -14.93
N ILE A 257 -3.11 6.11 -14.20
CA ILE A 257 -2.76 7.25 -13.34
C ILE A 257 -2.63 8.54 -14.16
N ALA A 258 -1.98 8.47 -15.32
CA ALA A 258 -1.82 9.62 -16.22
C ALA A 258 -3.16 10.11 -16.78
N ASP A 259 -4.08 9.20 -17.13
CA ASP A 259 -5.42 9.53 -17.62
C ASP A 259 -6.23 10.25 -16.54
N GLY A 260 -6.25 9.70 -15.32
CA GLY A 260 -6.91 10.33 -14.16
C GLY A 260 -6.34 11.71 -13.83
N SER A 261 -5.01 11.86 -13.83
CA SER A 261 -4.36 13.15 -13.61
C SER A 261 -4.74 14.17 -14.68
N ARG A 262 -4.71 13.79 -15.97
CA ARG A 262 -5.11 14.69 -17.06
C ARG A 262 -6.55 15.16 -16.90
N ILE A 263 -7.48 14.23 -16.72
CA ILE A 263 -8.91 14.57 -16.58
C ILE A 263 -9.11 15.55 -15.42
N ALA A 264 -8.52 15.26 -14.26
CA ALA A 264 -8.59 16.14 -13.08
C ALA A 264 -8.00 17.54 -13.29
N TYR A 265 -7.05 17.72 -14.21
CA TYR A 265 -6.51 19.06 -14.56
C TYR A 265 -7.34 19.80 -15.61
N THR A 266 -8.25 19.11 -16.30
CA THR A 266 -9.13 19.70 -17.32
C THR A 266 -10.52 20.09 -16.79
N ILE A 267 -10.89 19.61 -15.61
CA ILE A 267 -12.12 19.97 -14.87
C ILE A 267 -11.77 21.07 -13.86
#